data_AF-A0A7S4I0P1-F1
#
_entry.id   AF-A0A7S4I0P1-F1
#
_cell.length_a   1.000
_cell.length_b   1.000
_cell.length_c   1.000
_cell.angle_alpha   90.00
_cell.angle_beta   90.00
_cell.angle_gamma   90.00
#
_symmetry.space_group_name_H-M   'P 1'
#
loop_
_entity.id
_entity.type
_entity.pdbx_description
1 polymer ?
#
loop_
_entity_poly.entity_id
_entity_poly.type
_entity_poly.pdbx_seq_one_letter_code
_entity_poly.pdbx_strand_id
1 'polypeptide(L)'
;VAQLHRAAVGSTQTNPSEFFDQSPVRKLFTPESVYQMTQSKYGNRNKSSIVYPLRNARLIKGIDTQRAEQLQNEVSEIKRSIQADDTQRMELETQLRQIKENLHSIQRQKEELIRKDRAKKEYTIKLKEMQRQYNELMQEEDTQQKEEEAKKNIQRYLLKQAEVSKNVETIFQKL
;
A
#
# COMPACT_ATOMS: atom_id res chain seq x y z
N VAL A 1 -73.42 12.98 18.67
CA VAL A 1 -72.19 12.52 19.36
C VAL A 1 -71.75 11.20 18.75
N ALA A 2 -70.53 11.11 18.21
CA ALA A 2 -70.02 9.86 17.64
C ALA A 2 -69.78 8.84 18.76
N GLN A 3 -70.46 7.70 18.72
CA GLN A 3 -70.30 6.62 19.69
C GLN A 3 -69.08 5.77 19.33
N LEU A 4 -67.89 6.19 19.77
CA LEU A 4 -66.63 5.48 19.52
C LEU A 4 -66.64 4.04 20.05
N HIS A 5 -67.37 3.77 21.14
CA HIS A 5 -67.54 2.43 21.71
C HIS A 5 -68.37 1.47 20.83
N ARG A 6 -68.97 1.94 19.73
CA ARG A 6 -69.70 1.11 18.75
C ARG A 6 -68.97 1.01 17.41
N ALA A 7 -67.70 1.35 17.38
CA ALA A 7 -66.83 1.24 16.23
C ALA A 7 -65.71 0.22 16.52
N ALA A 8 -65.33 -0.53 15.51
CA ALA A 8 -64.17 -1.42 15.55
C ALA A 8 -63.03 -0.87 14.71
N VAL A 9 -61.81 -1.27 15.04
CA VAL A 9 -60.60 -0.96 14.28
C VAL A 9 -60.03 -2.26 13.76
N GLY A 10 -59.81 -2.34 12.46
CA GLY A 10 -59.21 -3.47 11.76
C GLY A 10 -57.86 -3.10 11.14
N SER A 11 -57.12 -4.10 10.69
CA SER A 11 -55.88 -3.94 9.93
C SER A 11 -56.18 -3.88 8.42
N THR A 12 -55.14 -3.77 7.58
CA THR A 12 -55.27 -3.87 6.12
C THR A 12 -55.77 -5.24 5.64
N GLN A 13 -55.70 -6.27 6.49
CA GLN A 13 -56.09 -7.64 6.15
C GLN A 13 -57.53 -7.97 6.57
N THR A 14 -58.21 -7.07 7.28
CA THR A 14 -59.56 -7.34 7.78
C THR A 14 -60.58 -7.28 6.64
N ASN A 15 -61.25 -8.40 6.36
CA ASN A 15 -62.36 -8.43 5.39
C ASN A 15 -63.62 -7.80 5.99
N PRO A 16 -64.13 -6.67 5.46
CA PRO A 16 -65.27 -5.98 6.04
C PRO A 16 -66.56 -6.80 6.05
N SER A 17 -66.82 -7.57 4.99
CA SER A 17 -68.06 -8.35 4.86
C SER A 17 -68.15 -9.46 5.91
N GLU A 18 -67.06 -10.22 6.07
CA GLU A 18 -66.97 -11.28 7.08
C GLU A 18 -67.04 -10.73 8.51
N PHE A 19 -66.35 -9.61 8.76
CA PHE A 19 -66.38 -8.94 10.05
C PHE A 19 -67.81 -8.53 10.46
N PHE A 20 -68.58 -7.98 9.51
CA PHE A 20 -69.94 -7.51 9.72
C PHE A 20 -71.00 -8.60 9.87
N ASP A 21 -70.70 -9.82 9.42
CA ASP A 21 -71.55 -10.98 9.66
C ASP A 21 -71.30 -11.60 11.03
N GLN A 22 -70.07 -11.52 11.54
CA GLN A 22 -69.68 -12.04 12.85
C GLN A 22 -69.89 -11.04 14.00
N SER A 23 -69.91 -9.73 13.70
CA SER A 23 -69.95 -8.67 14.70
C SER A 23 -71.21 -7.80 14.61
N PRO A 24 -71.84 -7.41 15.73
CA PRO A 24 -72.96 -6.47 15.74
C PRO A 24 -72.54 -5.00 15.48
N VAL A 25 -71.24 -4.75 15.32
CA VAL A 25 -70.68 -3.42 15.07
C VAL A 25 -71.11 -2.92 13.70
N ARG A 26 -71.45 -1.62 13.60
CA ARG A 26 -71.91 -1.00 12.35
C ARG A 26 -70.87 -0.15 11.64
N LYS A 27 -69.72 0.09 12.28
CA LYS A 27 -68.62 0.89 11.74
C LYS A 27 -67.29 0.20 11.97
N LEU A 28 -66.54 -0.03 10.90
CA LEU A 28 -65.18 -0.59 10.92
C LEU A 28 -64.22 0.44 10.32
N PHE A 29 -63.18 0.79 11.07
CA PHE A 29 -62.09 1.64 10.62
C PHE A 29 -60.91 0.75 10.24
N THR A 30 -60.45 0.81 8.98
CA THR A 30 -59.17 0.23 8.55
C THR A 30 -58.17 1.37 8.31
N PRO A 31 -56.88 1.09 8.06
CA PRO A 31 -55.90 2.15 7.81
C PRO A 31 -56.23 3.05 6.61
N GLU A 32 -56.99 2.55 5.64
CA GLU A 32 -57.27 3.24 4.38
C GLU A 32 -58.72 3.73 4.25
N SER A 33 -59.68 3.10 4.94
CA SER A 33 -61.11 3.36 4.74
C SER A 33 -61.96 3.11 5.98
N VAL A 34 -63.13 3.73 6.01
CA VAL A 34 -64.19 3.48 6.98
C VAL A 34 -65.33 2.77 6.28
N TYR A 35 -65.65 1.58 6.75
CA TYR A 35 -66.81 0.82 6.30
C TYR A 35 -67.95 1.05 7.27
N GLN A 36 -69.12 1.43 6.75
CA GLN A 36 -70.32 1.60 7.53
C GLN A 36 -71.40 0.67 6.98
N MET A 37 -71.90 -0.23 7.82
CA MET A 37 -73.01 -1.10 7.47
C MET A 37 -74.32 -0.55 8.03
N THR A 38 -75.31 -0.49 7.16
CA THR A 38 -76.69 -0.12 7.49
C THR A 38 -77.63 -1.24 7.12
N GLN A 39 -78.62 -1.49 7.96
CA GLN A 39 -79.69 -2.41 7.66
C GLN A 39 -80.96 -1.61 7.38
N SER A 40 -81.64 -1.92 6.28
CA SER A 40 -82.89 -1.23 5.93
C SER A 40 -83.93 -1.39 7.03
N LYS A 41 -84.64 -0.30 7.34
CA LYS A 41 -85.79 -0.30 8.25
C LYS A 41 -87.08 -0.78 7.57
N TYR A 42 -87.09 -0.82 6.25
CA TYR A 42 -88.27 -1.12 5.42
C TYR A 42 -88.04 -2.39 4.59
N GLY A 43 -89.12 -3.14 4.30
CA GLY A 43 -89.08 -4.38 3.53
C GLY A 43 -88.29 -5.51 4.21
N ASN A 44 -87.58 -6.33 3.42
CA ASN A 44 -86.83 -7.53 3.87
C ASN A 44 -85.56 -7.22 4.70
N ARG A 45 -85.40 -5.99 5.21
CA ARG A 45 -84.27 -5.57 6.05
C ARG A 45 -82.89 -5.90 5.48
N ASN A 46 -82.71 -5.68 4.18
CA ASN A 46 -81.44 -5.92 3.50
C ASN A 46 -80.30 -5.12 4.13
N LYS A 47 -79.11 -5.74 4.22
CA LYS A 47 -77.86 -5.08 4.64
C LYS A 47 -77.24 -4.37 3.45
N SER A 48 -76.74 -3.16 3.65
CA SER A 48 -75.95 -2.41 2.69
C SER A 48 -74.73 -1.80 3.37
N SER A 49 -73.61 -1.76 2.66
CA SER A 49 -72.37 -1.16 3.13
C SER A 49 -72.02 0.08 2.32
N ILE A 50 -71.50 1.10 3.01
CA ILE A 50 -70.96 2.32 2.40
C ILE A 50 -69.49 2.43 2.83
N VAL A 51 -68.63 2.76 1.87
CA VAL A 51 -67.18 2.90 2.10
C VAL A 51 -66.80 4.37 1.99
N TYR A 52 -66.14 4.89 3.02
CA TYR A 52 -65.58 6.23 3.03
C TYR A 52 -64.05 6.14 3.06
N PRO A 53 -63.31 6.69 2.08
CA PRO A 53 -61.85 6.73 2.15
C PRO A 53 -61.41 7.61 3.32
N LEU A 54 -60.44 7.14 4.10
CA LEU A 54 -59.88 7.94 5.19
C LEU A 54 -58.96 9.02 4.62
N ARG A 55 -59.21 10.27 5.02
CA ARG A 55 -58.30 11.37 4.72
C ARG A 55 -57.08 11.26 5.63
N ASN A 56 -55.90 11.56 5.07
CA ASN A 56 -54.65 11.62 5.82
C ASN A 56 -54.83 12.45 7.11
N ALA A 57 -54.70 11.79 8.27
CA ALA A 57 -54.83 12.39 9.58
C ALA A 57 -53.63 13.30 9.87
N ARG A 58 -53.66 14.53 9.37
CA ARG A 58 -52.62 15.56 9.61
C ARG A 58 -52.44 15.89 11.10
N LEU A 59 -53.46 15.66 11.92
CA LEU A 59 -53.47 15.98 13.35
C LEU A 59 -52.67 14.98 14.22
N ILE A 60 -52.42 13.76 13.74
CA ILE A 60 -51.67 12.73 14.49
C ILE A 60 -50.21 12.63 13.99
N LYS A 61 -49.94 13.04 12.74
CA LYS A 61 -48.60 13.14 12.17
C LYS A 61 -47.98 14.51 12.44
N GLY A 62 -47.83 14.88 13.72
CA GLY A 62 -46.95 15.99 14.07
C GLY A 62 -45.52 15.66 13.66
N ILE A 63 -44.81 16.59 13.01
CA ILE A 63 -43.36 16.46 12.83
C ILE A 63 -42.76 16.53 14.23
N ASP A 64 -42.14 15.44 14.67
CA ASP A 64 -41.39 15.41 15.91
C ASP A 64 -40.13 16.26 15.72
N THR A 65 -40.20 17.52 16.15
CA THR A 65 -39.12 18.50 16.01
C THR A 65 -37.89 18.08 16.80
N GLN A 66 -38.07 17.40 17.94
CA GLN A 66 -36.96 16.87 18.72
C GLN A 66 -36.25 15.75 17.95
N ARG A 67 -37.01 14.86 17.30
CA ARG A 67 -36.41 13.80 16.48
C ARG A 67 -35.69 14.37 15.25
N ALA A 68 -36.23 15.43 14.65
CA ALA A 68 -35.57 16.11 13.53
C ALA A 68 -34.25 16.76 13.94
N GLU A 69 -34.21 17.44 15.09
CA GLU A 69 -32.99 18.04 15.66
C GLU A 69 -31.94 16.97 16.01
N GLN A 70 -32.34 15.86 16.62
CA GLN A 70 -31.44 14.73 16.90
C GLN A 70 -30.79 14.18 15.63
N LEU A 71 -31.59 13.91 14.60
CA LEU A 71 -31.08 13.43 13.31
C LEU A 71 -30.15 14.46 12.65
N GLN A 72 -30.45 15.75 12.77
CA GLN A 72 -29.59 16.81 12.25
C GLN A 72 -28.24 16.86 12.98
N ASN A 73 -28.24 16.68 14.30
CA ASN A 73 -27.02 16.60 15.10
C ASN A 73 -26.19 15.36 14.74
N GLU A 74 -26.81 14.17 14.64
CA GLU A 74 -26.14 12.94 14.20
C GLU A 74 -25.48 13.13 12.82
N VAL A 75 -26.20 13.71 11.86
CA VAL A 75 -25.65 14.01 10.53
C VAL A 75 -24.47 14.97 10.62
N SER A 76 -24.51 15.96 11.51
CA SER A 76 -23.41 16.92 11.69
C SER A 76 -22.17 16.27 12.30
N GLU A 77 -22.35 15.35 13.26
CA GLU A 77 -21.26 14.60 13.90
C GLU A 77 -20.60 13.64 12.90
N ILE A 78 -21.40 12.90 12.14
CA ILE A 78 -20.91 12.00 11.09
C ILE A 78 -20.10 12.79 10.06
N LYS A 79 -20.58 13.97 9.63
CA LYS A 79 -19.83 14.82 8.69
C LYS A 79 -18.49 15.28 9.26
N ARG A 80 -18.42 15.62 10.54
CA ARG A 80 -17.16 15.99 11.22
C ARG A 80 -16.21 14.80 11.29
N SER A 81 -16.73 13.61 11.60
CA SER A 81 -15.93 12.37 11.60
C SER A 81 -15.34 12.09 10.22
N ILE A 82 -16.15 12.17 9.16
CA ILE A 82 -15.68 11.96 7.78
C ILE A 82 -14.58 12.96 7.42
N GLN A 83 -14.73 14.23 7.79
CA GLN A 83 -13.69 15.24 7.56
C GLN A 83 -12.40 14.92 8.30
N ALA A 84 -12.47 14.45 9.55
CA ALA A 84 -11.30 14.02 10.30
C ALA A 84 -10.62 12.83 9.63
N ASP A 85 -11.38 11.82 9.22
CA ASP A 85 -10.86 10.63 8.53
C ASP A 85 -10.20 10.99 7.20
N ASP A 86 -10.80 11.90 6.41
CA ASP A 86 -10.21 12.38 5.16
C ASP A 86 -8.88 13.12 5.39
N THR A 87 -8.78 13.92 6.46
CA THR A 87 -7.50 14.59 6.80
C THR A 87 -6.43 13.58 7.19
N GLN A 88 -6.77 12.57 7.98
CA GLN A 88 -5.83 11.49 8.33
C GLN A 88 -5.42 10.69 7.10
N ARG A 89 -6.35 10.41 6.19
CA ARG A 89 -6.04 9.71 4.94
C ARG A 89 -5.06 10.51 4.09
N MET A 90 -5.27 11.82 3.94
CA MET A 90 -4.34 12.69 3.23
C MET A 90 -2.95 12.69 3.86
N GLU A 91 -2.86 12.76 5.20
CA GLU A 91 -1.58 12.70 5.89
C GLU A 91 -0.85 11.37 5.63
N LEU A 92 -1.55 10.23 5.74
CA LEU A 92 -0.99 8.92 5.44
C LEU A 92 -0.54 8.78 3.97
N GLU A 93 -1.30 9.33 3.03
CA GLU A 93 -0.92 9.36 1.61
C GLU A 93 0.38 10.15 1.38
N THR A 94 0.56 11.28 2.09
CA THR A 94 1.80 12.06 2.01
C THR A 94 2.99 11.30 2.61
N GLN A 95 2.81 10.66 3.76
CA GLN A 95 3.84 9.81 4.39
C GLN A 95 4.24 8.65 3.47
N LEU A 96 3.26 7.98 2.85
CA LEU A 96 3.52 6.90 1.88
C LEU A 96 4.32 7.38 0.68
N ARG A 97 4.05 8.60 0.18
CA ARG A 97 4.82 9.18 -0.93
C ARG A 97 6.27 9.43 -0.50
N GLN A 98 6.50 10.03 0.67
CA GLN A 98 7.84 10.27 1.19
C GLN A 98 8.63 8.97 1.40
N ILE A 99 7.98 7.93 1.93
CA ILE A 99 8.62 6.61 2.11
C ILE A 99 9.03 6.01 0.75
N LYS A 100 8.18 6.12 -0.27
CA LYS A 100 8.51 5.65 -1.63
C LYS A 100 9.69 6.39 -2.24
N GLU A 101 9.75 7.71 -2.07
CA GLU A 101 10.87 8.54 -2.52
C GLU A 101 12.17 8.16 -1.80
N ASN A 102 12.12 7.97 -0.49
CA ASN A 102 13.26 7.51 0.30
C ASN A 102 13.74 6.12 -0.13
N LEU A 103 12.82 5.19 -0.41
CA LEU A 103 13.16 3.86 -0.90
C LEU A 103 13.89 3.94 -2.24
N HIS A 104 13.41 4.75 -3.18
CA HIS A 104 14.10 4.98 -4.45
C HIS A 104 15.48 5.63 -4.26
N SER A 105 15.62 6.58 -3.33
CA SER A 105 16.91 7.18 -2.99
C SER A 105 17.89 6.13 -2.47
N ILE A 106 17.46 5.29 -1.54
CA ILE A 106 18.27 4.20 -0.97
C ILE A 106 18.69 3.19 -2.05
N GLN A 107 17.78 2.84 -2.98
CA GLN A 107 18.11 1.96 -4.10
C GLN A 107 19.22 2.54 -4.98
N ARG A 108 19.15 3.84 -5.31
CA ARG A 108 20.20 4.52 -6.09
C ARG A 108 21.54 4.52 -5.34
N GLN A 109 21.52 4.82 -4.03
CA GLN A 109 22.73 4.78 -3.20
C GLN A 109 23.34 3.37 -3.15
N LYS A 110 22.51 2.33 -3.05
CA LYS A 110 22.95 0.93 -3.10
C LYS A 110 23.63 0.61 -4.43
N GLU A 111 23.05 1.02 -5.56
CA GLU A 111 23.66 0.83 -6.87
C GLU A 111 24.99 1.56 -7.02
N GLU A 112 25.09 2.78 -6.49
CA GLU A 112 26.33 3.56 -6.49
C GLU A 112 27.42 2.87 -5.66
N LEU A 113 27.09 2.34 -4.48
CA LEU A 113 28.00 1.56 -3.64
C LEU A 113 28.49 0.31 -4.35
N ILE A 114 27.61 -0.42 -5.04
CA ILE A 114 27.99 -1.60 -5.84
C ILE A 114 28.96 -1.20 -6.95
N ARG A 115 28.74 -0.07 -7.63
CA ARG A 115 29.68 0.44 -8.65
C ARG A 115 31.03 0.77 -8.05
N LYS A 116 31.07 1.46 -6.90
CA LYS A 116 32.33 1.77 -6.19
C LYS A 116 33.06 0.51 -5.74
N ASP A 117 32.36 -0.50 -5.26
CA ASP A 117 32.96 -1.79 -4.86
C ASP A 117 33.59 -2.51 -6.06
N ARG A 118 32.92 -2.53 -7.21
CA ARG A 118 33.46 -3.08 -8.46
C ARG A 118 34.72 -2.34 -8.91
N ALA A 119 34.68 -1.01 -8.94
CA ALA A 119 35.84 -0.20 -9.28
C ALA A 119 37.03 -0.47 -8.33
N LYS A 120 36.77 -0.56 -7.02
CA LYS A 120 37.80 -0.90 -6.02
C LYS A 120 38.44 -2.26 -6.31
N LYS A 121 37.64 -3.28 -6.66
CA LYS A 121 38.15 -4.60 -7.04
C LYS A 121 39.05 -4.53 -8.27
N GLU A 122 38.63 -3.81 -9.31
CA GLU A 122 39.44 -3.59 -10.52
C GLU A 122 40.76 -2.89 -10.22
N TYR A 123 40.74 -1.83 -9.42
CA TYR A 123 41.97 -1.14 -9.00
C TYR A 123 42.89 -2.08 -8.21
N THR A 124 42.34 -2.92 -7.34
CA THR A 124 43.12 -3.89 -6.58
C THR A 124 43.82 -4.91 -7.49
N ILE A 125 43.14 -5.36 -8.56
CA ILE A 125 43.72 -6.25 -9.56
C ILE A 125 44.88 -5.55 -10.29
N LYS A 126 44.64 -4.34 -10.81
CA LYS A 126 45.68 -3.54 -11.49
C LYS A 126 46.90 -3.28 -10.60
N LEU A 127 46.67 -2.98 -9.32
CA LEU A 127 47.75 -2.73 -8.36
C LEU A 127 48.61 -3.99 -8.16
N LYS A 128 47.99 -5.17 -8.07
CA LYS A 128 48.71 -6.45 -8.02
C LYS A 128 49.50 -6.74 -9.30
N GLU A 129 48.95 -6.44 -10.47
CA GLU A 129 49.65 -6.61 -11.75
C GLU A 129 50.87 -5.69 -11.85
N MET A 130 50.71 -4.40 -11.54
CA MET A 130 51.82 -3.44 -11.51
C MET A 130 52.90 -3.86 -10.51
N GLN A 131 52.51 -4.39 -9.34
CA GLN A 131 53.45 -4.87 -8.34
C GLN A 131 54.20 -6.13 -8.80
N ARG A 132 53.56 -7.01 -9.56
CA ARG A 132 54.23 -8.16 -10.20
C ARG A 132 55.25 -7.69 -11.24
N GLN A 133 54.85 -6.81 -12.15
CA GLN A 133 55.74 -6.23 -13.17
C GLN A 133 56.94 -5.52 -12.54
N TYR A 134 56.72 -4.76 -11.46
CA TYR A 134 57.80 -4.12 -10.71
C TYR A 134 58.79 -5.14 -10.14
N ASN A 135 58.29 -6.23 -9.54
CA ASN A 135 59.15 -7.28 -8.99
C ASN A 135 59.93 -8.02 -10.08
N GLU A 136 59.31 -8.27 -11.24
CA GLU A 136 59.96 -8.88 -12.41
C GLU A 136 61.12 -7.98 -12.91
N LEU A 137 60.86 -6.68 -13.10
CA LEU A 137 61.88 -5.71 -13.49
C LEU A 137 63.04 -5.63 -12.49
N MET A 138 62.76 -5.63 -11.19
CA MET A 138 63.80 -5.62 -10.15
C MET A 138 64.66 -6.90 -10.17
N GLN A 139 64.06 -8.05 -10.50
CA GLN A 139 64.82 -9.29 -10.68
C GLN A 139 65.67 -9.28 -11.94
N GLU A 140 65.16 -8.71 -13.04
CA GLU A 140 65.92 -8.54 -14.29
C GLU A 140 67.11 -7.59 -14.12
N GLU A 141 66.95 -6.49 -13.38
CA GLU A 141 68.06 -5.59 -13.08
C GLU A 141 69.16 -6.29 -12.24
N ASP A 142 68.78 -7.09 -11.24
CA ASP A 142 69.72 -7.84 -10.39
C ASP A 142 70.44 -8.96 -11.18
N THR A 143 69.76 -9.63 -12.12
CA THR A 143 70.42 -10.62 -12.99
C THR A 143 71.38 -9.96 -13.97
N GLN A 144 71.03 -8.82 -14.56
CA GLN A 144 71.92 -8.05 -15.43
C GLN A 144 73.18 -7.58 -14.70
N GLN A 145 73.04 -7.07 -13.47
CA GLN A 145 74.19 -6.67 -12.65
C GLN A 145 75.13 -7.87 -12.38
N LYS A 146 74.57 -9.03 -12.02
CA LYS A 146 75.36 -10.26 -11.81
C LYS A 146 76.06 -10.74 -13.08
N GLU A 147 75.40 -10.65 -14.25
CA GLU A 147 76.02 -10.99 -15.53
C GLU A 147 77.20 -10.06 -15.87
N GLU A 148 77.07 -8.76 -15.62
CA GLU A 148 78.16 -7.81 -15.84
C GLU A 148 79.37 -8.06 -14.93
N GLU A 149 79.13 -8.38 -13.66
CA GLU A 149 80.19 -8.77 -12.73
C GLU A 149 80.90 -10.06 -13.15
N ALA A 150 80.14 -11.07 -13.59
CA ALA A 150 80.68 -12.32 -14.13
C ALA A 150 81.55 -12.06 -15.37
N LYS A 151 81.10 -11.21 -16.30
CA LYS A 151 81.89 -10.81 -17.50
C LYS A 151 83.20 -10.14 -17.11
N LYS A 152 83.19 -9.21 -16.14
CA LYS A 152 84.41 -8.55 -15.63
C LYS A 152 85.38 -9.56 -15.00
N ASN A 153 84.87 -10.53 -14.23
CA ASN A 153 85.70 -11.56 -13.62
C ASN A 153 86.32 -12.51 -14.66
N ILE A 154 85.57 -12.91 -15.68
CA ILE A 154 86.08 -13.71 -16.80
C ILE A 154 87.18 -12.94 -17.55
N GLN A 155 86.98 -11.66 -17.85
CA GLN A 155 88.00 -10.83 -18.51
C GLN A 155 89.29 -10.74 -17.68
N ARG A 156 89.20 -10.55 -16.36
CA ARG A 156 90.38 -10.56 -15.48
C ARG A 156 91.12 -11.89 -15.52
N TYR A 157 90.39 -13.01 -15.51
CA TYR A 157 91.00 -14.34 -15.58
C TYR A 157 91.73 -14.58 -16.91
N LEU A 158 91.12 -14.18 -18.03
CA LEU A 158 91.74 -14.29 -19.36
C LEU A 158 93.00 -13.42 -19.48
N LEU A 159 92.98 -12.20 -18.95
CA LEU A 159 94.18 -11.35 -18.89
C LEU A 159 95.30 -12.00 -18.09
N LYS A 160 94.97 -12.57 -16.92
CA LYS A 160 95.93 -13.28 -16.08
C LYS A 160 96.50 -14.52 -16.77
N GLN A 161 95.68 -15.28 -17.49
CA GLN A 161 96.17 -16.39 -18.32
C GLN A 161 97.11 -15.91 -19.43
N ALA A 162 96.76 -14.82 -20.13
CA ALA A 162 97.60 -14.26 -21.17
C ALA A 162 98.96 -13.77 -20.63
N GLU A 163 98.99 -13.17 -19.43
CA GLU A 163 100.23 -12.81 -18.73
C GLU A 163 101.07 -14.04 -18.37
N VAL A 164 100.44 -15.10 -17.83
CA VAL A 164 101.14 -16.36 -17.53
C VAL A 164 101.71 -16.98 -18.80
N SER A 165 100.94 -17.04 -19.89
CA SER A 165 101.43 -17.55 -21.18
C SER A 165 102.60 -16.74 -21.73
N LYS A 166 102.54 -15.39 -21.66
CA LYS A 166 103.68 -14.53 -22.03
C LYS A 166 104.91 -14.79 -21.17
N ASN A 167 104.73 -14.95 -19.85
CA ASN A 167 105.83 -15.26 -18.94
C ASN A 167 106.46 -16.62 -19.30
N VAL A 168 105.65 -17.63 -19.58
CA VAL A 168 106.11 -18.95 -20.03
C VAL A 168 106.86 -18.84 -21.37
N GLU A 169 106.34 -18.12 -22.35
CA GLU A 169 107.03 -17.86 -23.63
C GLU A 169 108.39 -17.17 -23.43
N THR A 170 108.46 -16.15 -22.56
CA THR A 170 109.75 -15.49 -22.25
C THR A 170 110.74 -16.38 -21.50
N ILE A 171 110.28 -17.36 -20.73
CA ILE A 171 111.15 -18.37 -20.10
C ILE A 171 111.69 -19.32 -21.18
N PHE A 172 110.84 -19.79 -22.09
CA PHE A 172 111.25 -20.65 -23.20
C PHE A 172 112.20 -19.95 -24.19
N GLN A 173 112.11 -18.64 -24.38
CA GLN A 173 113.06 -17.87 -25.20
C GLN A 173 114.44 -17.64 -24.54
N LYS A 174 114.56 -17.86 -23.23
CA LYS A 174 115.81 -17.68 -22.46
C LYS A 174 116.59 -18.99 -22.24
N LEU A 175 116.01 -20.13 -22.63
CA LEU A 175 116.64 -21.45 -22.66
C LEU A 175 117.23 -21.70 -24.06
#